data_AF-A0A7W2A4Q7-F1
#
_entry.id   AF-A0A7W2A4Q7-F1
#
_cell.length_a   1.000
_cell.length_b   1.000
_cell.length_c   1.000
_cell.angle_alpha   90.00
_cell.angle_beta   90.00
_cell.angle_gamma   90.00
#
_symmetry.space_group_name_H-M   'P 1'
#
loop_
_entity.id
_entity.type
_entity.pdbx_description
1 polymer ?
#
loop_
_entity_poly.entity_id
_entity_poly.type
_entity_poly.pdbx_seq_one_letter_code
_entity_poly.pdbx_strand_id
1 'polypeptide(L)'
;MRHLLAPLAFACALGASLAAAQTAPDATPASPPNAISAAAPEAAPATDAPAEVAADIRPDPMKALIREAGLTSPNDPMTALRAPEKAEGDGPPPNPEFGGLPDAPGAEETFYQCVACHSTEIIKQQRVTDARWDDLWKWMVEQQGMIEPDPETRTTIMSYLKTHFSSER
;
A
#
# COMPACT_ATOMS: atom_id res chain seq x y z
N MET A 1 60.87 -17.46 -19.56
CA MET A 1 60.36 -18.71 -20.15
C MET A 1 58.84 -18.65 -19.99
N ARG A 2 58.07 -18.17 -21.00
CA ARG A 2 57.39 -18.99 -22.05
C ARG A 2 56.53 -20.07 -21.35
N HIS A 3 55.19 -20.04 -21.33
CA HIS A 3 54.18 -19.85 -22.39
C HIS A 3 52.85 -19.38 -21.75
N LEU A 4 52.21 -18.26 -22.12
CA LEU A 4 51.22 -18.10 -23.21
C LEU A 4 50.38 -19.34 -23.52
N LEU A 5 49.07 -19.32 -23.24
CA LEU A 5 48.01 -19.59 -24.23
C LEU A 5 46.59 -19.37 -23.64
N ALA A 6 45.97 -18.28 -24.06
CA ALA A 6 44.55 -18.16 -24.40
C ALA A 6 44.51 -17.24 -25.65
N PRO A 7 43.40 -17.03 -26.39
CA PRO A 7 42.13 -17.76 -26.52
C PRO A 7 41.84 -18.05 -28.03
N LEU A 8 40.63 -18.54 -28.38
CA LEU A 8 39.86 -18.36 -29.65
C LEU A 8 38.91 -19.57 -29.80
N ALA A 9 37.63 -19.42 -29.45
CA ALA A 9 36.56 -18.95 -30.34
C ALA A 9 36.25 -19.93 -31.48
N PHE A 10 35.15 -20.67 -31.34
CA PHE A 10 34.37 -21.12 -32.50
C PHE A 10 32.89 -20.85 -32.21
N ALA A 11 32.42 -19.79 -32.84
CA ALA A 11 31.01 -19.49 -33.00
C ALA A 11 30.42 -20.42 -34.07
N CYS A 12 29.18 -20.90 -33.87
CA CYS A 12 28.28 -21.13 -34.98
C CYS A 12 26.83 -21.04 -34.52
N ALA A 13 26.11 -20.13 -35.16
CA ALA A 13 24.73 -19.78 -34.96
C ALA A 13 23.79 -20.80 -35.61
N LEU A 14 22.62 -20.99 -35.01
CA LEU A 14 21.30 -21.32 -35.62
C LEU A 14 20.29 -21.08 -34.47
N GLY A 15 19.36 -20.13 -34.51
CA GLY A 15 18.56 -19.71 -35.64
C GLY A 15 17.19 -20.40 -35.56
N ALA A 16 16.32 -19.94 -34.66
CA ALA A 16 14.87 -20.18 -34.72
C ALA A 16 14.15 -19.16 -33.82
N SER A 17 13.89 -17.99 -34.39
CA SER A 17 12.94 -17.02 -33.84
C SER A 17 11.55 -17.52 -34.20
N LEU A 18 10.81 -18.06 -33.23
CA LEU A 18 9.41 -18.43 -33.41
C LEU A 18 8.56 -17.24 -32.97
N ALA A 19 8.10 -16.48 -33.97
CA ALA A 19 7.05 -15.50 -33.81
C ALA A 19 5.74 -16.23 -33.50
N ALA A 20 5.21 -16.04 -32.29
CA ALA A 20 3.84 -16.38 -31.95
C ALA A 20 3.14 -15.11 -31.46
N ALA A 21 2.21 -14.68 -32.30
CA ALA A 21 1.05 -13.82 -32.08
C ALA A 21 0.99 -13.05 -30.75
N GLN A 22 1.09 -11.73 -30.87
CA GLN A 22 0.65 -10.79 -29.85
C GLN A 22 -0.89 -10.85 -29.83
N THR A 23 -1.49 -11.43 -28.79
CA THR A 23 -2.91 -11.23 -28.51
C THR A 23 -3.04 -9.88 -27.81
N ALA A 24 -3.59 -8.90 -28.52
CA ALA A 24 -3.93 -7.60 -27.97
C ALA A 24 -4.90 -7.76 -26.77
N PRO A 25 -4.76 -6.92 -25.73
CA PRO A 25 -5.71 -6.92 -24.62
C PRO A 25 -7.07 -6.39 -25.08
N ASP A 26 -8.12 -7.05 -24.60
CA ASP A 26 -9.52 -6.67 -24.72
C ASP A 26 -9.69 -5.24 -24.17
N ALA A 27 -10.11 -4.33 -25.04
CA ALA A 27 -10.35 -2.95 -24.70
C ALA A 27 -11.71 -2.84 -23.99
N THR A 28 -11.68 -2.82 -22.65
CA THR A 28 -12.84 -2.48 -21.83
C THR A 28 -13.40 -1.12 -22.26
N PRO A 29 -14.70 -1.00 -22.58
CA PRO A 29 -15.27 0.29 -22.98
C PRO A 29 -15.25 1.26 -21.80
N ALA A 30 -14.74 2.46 -22.09
CA ALA A 30 -14.69 3.60 -21.18
C ALA A 30 -16.07 3.90 -20.57
N SER A 31 -16.11 4.07 -19.25
CA SER A 31 -17.24 4.69 -18.56
C SER A 31 -17.53 6.08 -19.13
N PRO A 32 -18.80 6.47 -19.30
CA PRO A 32 -19.14 7.82 -19.75
C PRO A 32 -18.78 8.86 -18.66
N PRO A 33 -18.37 10.08 -19.04
CA PRO A 33 -18.15 11.15 -18.08
C PRO A 33 -19.48 11.56 -17.42
N ASN A 34 -19.47 11.63 -16.09
CA ASN A 34 -20.54 12.21 -15.28
C ASN A 34 -20.83 13.66 -15.75
N ALA A 35 -21.89 13.84 -16.52
CA ALA A 35 -22.45 15.15 -16.82
C ALA A 35 -23.29 15.61 -15.62
N ILE A 36 -22.67 16.34 -14.69
CA ILE A 36 -23.43 17.14 -13.73
C ILE A 36 -23.96 18.38 -14.46
N SER A 37 -25.23 18.31 -14.88
CA SER A 37 -25.95 19.46 -15.42
C SER A 37 -26.19 20.48 -14.30
N ALA A 38 -25.44 21.57 -14.31
CA ALA A 38 -25.74 22.77 -13.54
C ALA A 38 -26.96 23.46 -14.17
N ALA A 39 -28.11 23.39 -13.48
CA ALA A 39 -29.24 24.27 -13.73
C ALA A 39 -29.49 25.08 -12.45
N ALA A 40 -29.04 26.34 -12.47
CA ALA A 40 -29.45 27.34 -11.49
C ALA A 40 -30.81 27.92 -11.95
N PRO A 41 -31.79 28.08 -11.05
CA PRO A 41 -32.89 29.01 -11.30
C PRO A 41 -32.54 30.39 -10.72
N GLU A 42 -32.84 31.41 -11.52
CA GLU A 42 -32.68 32.83 -11.25
C GLU A 42 -33.44 33.30 -10.00
N ALA A 43 -32.87 34.33 -9.37
CA ALA A 43 -33.37 34.98 -8.16
C ALA A 43 -34.44 36.03 -8.44
N ALA A 44 -35.41 36.19 -7.52
CA ALA A 44 -36.07 37.46 -7.17
C ALA A 44 -36.87 37.30 -5.84
N PRO A 45 -37.29 38.38 -5.16
CA PRO A 45 -36.49 39.17 -4.23
C PRO A 45 -37.02 39.14 -2.78
N ALA A 46 -36.19 39.67 -1.89
CA ALA A 46 -36.39 39.73 -0.44
C ALA A 46 -37.65 40.50 0.02
N THR A 47 -38.36 39.94 1.00
CA THR A 47 -39.19 40.68 1.96
C THR A 47 -38.88 40.21 3.37
N ASP A 48 -38.75 41.21 4.24
CA ASP A 48 -38.17 41.23 5.58
C ASP A 48 -39.16 40.72 6.65
N ALA A 49 -38.73 39.76 7.48
CA ALA A 49 -39.22 39.48 8.84
C ALA A 49 -38.35 38.39 9.48
N PRO A 50 -37.85 38.55 10.73
CA PRO A 50 -37.04 37.53 11.38
C PRO A 50 -37.98 36.50 12.01
N ALA A 51 -38.26 35.43 11.26
CA ALA A 51 -38.73 34.20 11.86
C ALA A 51 -37.49 33.40 12.25
N GLU A 52 -37.29 33.14 13.54
CA GLU A 52 -36.35 32.14 14.03
C GLU A 52 -36.65 30.82 13.31
N VAL A 53 -35.85 30.51 12.29
CA VAL A 53 -35.82 29.18 11.71
C VAL A 53 -35.16 28.31 12.76
N ALA A 54 -35.98 27.75 13.65
CA ALA A 54 -35.61 26.54 14.36
C ALA A 54 -35.24 25.54 13.25
N ALA A 55 -33.94 25.41 12.98
CA ALA A 55 -33.43 24.35 12.14
C ALA A 55 -33.98 23.07 12.76
N ASP A 56 -34.93 22.45 12.09
CA ASP A 56 -35.33 21.09 12.39
C ASP A 56 -34.04 20.28 12.32
N ILE A 57 -33.47 19.99 13.50
CA ILE A 57 -32.29 19.15 13.64
C ILE A 57 -32.77 17.75 13.35
N ARG A 58 -33.07 17.48 12.08
CA ARG A 58 -33.17 16.13 11.56
C ARG A 58 -31.83 15.50 11.89
N PRO A 59 -31.79 14.49 12.77
CA PRO A 59 -30.54 13.82 13.06
C PRO A 59 -29.95 13.31 11.74
N ASP A 60 -28.64 13.47 11.58
CA ASP A 60 -27.92 12.88 10.45
C ASP A 60 -28.32 11.40 10.36
N PRO A 61 -28.95 10.96 9.26
CA PRO A 61 -29.49 9.61 9.17
C PRO A 61 -28.40 8.56 9.41
N MET A 62 -27.14 8.83 9.05
CA MET A 62 -26.05 7.90 9.34
C MET A 62 -25.70 7.84 10.83
N LYS A 63 -25.72 8.98 11.52
CA LYS A 63 -25.42 9.04 12.95
C LYS A 63 -26.55 8.48 13.82
N ALA A 64 -27.80 8.61 13.37
CA ALA A 64 -28.97 7.98 13.99
C ALA A 64 -28.89 6.46 13.92
N LEU A 65 -28.58 5.92 12.74
CA LEU A 65 -28.43 4.48 12.52
C LEU A 65 -27.30 3.88 13.36
N ILE A 66 -26.17 4.57 13.51
CA ILE A 66 -25.06 4.11 14.36
C ILE A 66 -25.48 3.99 15.83
N ARG A 67 -26.27 4.95 16.33
CA ARG A 67 -26.78 4.95 17.72
C ARG A 67 -27.83 3.85 17.93
N GLU A 68 -28.73 3.67 16.97
CA GLU A 68 -29.82 2.67 17.03
C GLU A 68 -29.30 1.24 16.88
N ALA A 69 -28.28 1.02 16.06
CA ALA A 69 -27.59 -0.25 15.93
C ALA A 69 -26.68 -0.57 17.13
N GLY A 70 -26.56 0.33 18.10
CA GLY A 70 -25.75 0.14 19.30
C GLY A 70 -24.25 0.09 19.04
N LEU A 71 -23.78 0.48 17.85
CA LEU A 71 -22.38 0.34 17.38
C LEU A 71 -21.37 1.25 18.10
N THR A 72 -21.84 2.02 19.07
CA THR A 72 -21.06 2.86 19.98
C THR A 72 -21.46 2.66 21.46
N SER A 73 -22.24 1.62 21.76
CA SER A 73 -22.67 1.31 23.12
C SER A 73 -21.59 0.53 23.88
N PRO A 74 -21.44 0.71 25.21
CA PRO A 74 -20.56 -0.12 26.04
C PRO A 74 -20.80 -1.63 25.95
N ASN A 75 -21.99 -2.05 25.46
CA ASN A 75 -22.36 -3.44 25.25
C ASN A 75 -22.35 -3.85 23.75
N ASP A 76 -21.74 -3.07 22.87
CA ASP A 76 -21.56 -3.46 21.47
C ASP A 76 -20.67 -4.72 21.38
N PRO A 77 -21.15 -5.85 20.82
CA PRO A 77 -20.36 -7.06 20.67
C PRO A 77 -19.09 -6.86 19.82
N MET A 78 -19.03 -5.82 18.97
CA MET A 78 -17.85 -5.48 18.17
C MET A 78 -16.83 -4.62 18.90
N THR A 79 -17.17 -4.01 20.05
CA THR A 79 -16.22 -3.22 20.85
C THR A 79 -15.04 -4.06 21.34
N ALA A 80 -15.26 -5.33 21.66
CA ALA A 80 -14.20 -6.23 22.10
C ALA A 80 -13.19 -6.59 20.97
N LEU A 81 -13.59 -6.40 19.70
CA LEU A 81 -12.75 -6.69 18.52
C LEU A 81 -12.08 -5.44 17.95
N ARG A 82 -12.52 -4.24 18.35
CA ARG A 82 -11.82 -3.00 17.99
C ARG A 82 -10.57 -2.91 18.85
N ALA A 83 -9.40 -3.09 18.23
CA ALA A 83 -8.15 -2.69 18.84
C ALA A 83 -8.24 -1.20 19.25
N PRO A 84 -7.70 -0.79 20.40
CA PRO A 84 -7.58 0.64 20.68
C PRO A 84 -6.84 1.28 19.52
N GLU A 85 -7.34 2.42 19.02
CA GLU A 85 -6.75 3.20 17.92
C GLU A 85 -5.28 3.58 18.20
N LYS A 86 -4.86 3.42 19.45
CA LYS A 86 -3.53 3.56 20.04
C LYS A 86 -2.94 2.19 20.38
N ALA A 87 -2.86 1.27 19.43
CA ALA A 87 -1.91 0.16 19.52
C ALA A 87 -0.61 0.59 18.82
N GLU A 88 0.03 1.64 19.36
CA GLU A 88 1.41 1.95 19.03
C GLU A 88 2.26 0.83 19.64
N GLY A 89 2.83 -0.04 18.80
CA GLY A 89 3.76 -1.06 19.27
C GLY A 89 4.97 -0.41 19.96
N ASP A 90 5.67 -1.14 20.82
CA ASP A 90 6.89 -0.75 21.56
C ASP A 90 8.09 -0.27 20.69
N GLY A 91 7.87 0.02 19.40
CA GLY A 91 8.86 0.49 18.46
C GLY A 91 8.96 2.02 18.36
N PRO A 92 9.93 2.51 17.56
CA PRO A 92 10.04 3.92 17.21
C PRO A 92 8.73 4.47 16.63
N PRO A 93 8.44 5.76 16.80
CA PRO A 93 7.23 6.36 16.25
C PRO A 93 7.21 6.20 14.71
N PRO A 94 6.02 6.13 14.09
CA PRO A 94 5.92 6.05 12.64
C PRO A 94 6.41 7.35 11.98
N ASN A 95 7.21 7.23 10.91
CA ASN A 95 7.70 8.35 10.12
C ASN A 95 6.76 8.61 8.91
N PRO A 96 6.08 9.78 8.82
CA PRO A 96 5.20 10.11 7.69
C PRO A 96 5.92 10.17 6.33
N GLU A 97 7.20 10.52 6.31
CA GLU A 97 8.01 10.57 5.07
C GLU A 97 8.18 9.18 4.46
N PHE A 98 8.31 8.16 5.32
CA PHE A 98 8.48 6.77 4.92
C PHE A 98 7.18 5.97 5.00
N GLY A 99 6.03 6.60 4.70
CA GLY A 99 4.73 5.91 4.64
C GLY A 99 4.29 5.29 5.96
N GLY A 100 4.71 5.88 7.09
CA GLY A 100 4.39 5.42 8.44
C GLY A 100 5.17 4.19 8.90
N LEU A 101 6.31 3.87 8.27
CA LEU A 101 7.25 2.88 8.78
C LEU A 101 7.91 3.40 10.09
N PRO A 102 8.29 2.52 11.04
CA PRO A 102 9.01 2.93 12.26
C PRO A 102 10.25 3.77 11.97
N ASP A 103 10.41 4.91 12.64
CA ASP A 103 11.52 5.82 12.45
C ASP A 103 12.84 5.25 13.04
N ALA A 104 13.52 4.41 12.27
CA ALA A 104 14.72 3.68 12.68
C ALA A 104 15.71 3.50 11.51
N PRO A 105 17.00 3.20 11.81
CA PRO A 105 18.00 2.93 10.78
C PRO A 105 17.55 1.81 9.82
N GLY A 106 17.60 2.07 8.51
CA GLY A 106 17.12 1.15 7.49
C GLY A 106 15.71 1.43 6.98
N ALA A 107 14.98 2.40 7.56
CA ALA A 107 13.63 2.77 7.12
C ALA A 107 13.62 3.35 5.70
N GLU A 108 14.60 4.19 5.36
CA GLU A 108 14.70 4.85 4.05
C GLU A 108 14.97 3.82 2.94
N GLU A 109 15.97 2.95 3.13
CA GLU A 109 16.31 1.89 2.19
C GLU A 109 15.14 0.92 2.01
N THR A 110 14.47 0.56 3.12
CA THR A 110 13.28 -0.30 3.09
C THR A 110 12.14 0.37 2.33
N PHE A 111 11.90 1.65 2.60
CA PHE A 111 10.86 2.42 1.93
C PHE A 111 11.08 2.41 0.42
N TYR A 112 12.22 2.90 -0.07
CA TYR A 112 12.47 3.00 -1.50
C TYR A 112 12.50 1.65 -2.21
N GLN A 113 13.00 0.59 -1.58
CA GLN A 113 13.03 -0.74 -2.17
C GLN A 113 11.62 -1.37 -2.25
N CYS A 114 10.84 -1.27 -1.18
CA CYS A 114 9.60 -2.03 -1.05
C CYS A 114 8.37 -1.29 -1.62
N VAL A 115 8.44 0.04 -1.82
CA VAL A 115 7.32 0.80 -2.39
C VAL A 115 7.30 0.85 -3.91
N ALA A 116 8.32 0.28 -4.57
CA ALA A 116 8.40 0.22 -6.03
C ALA A 116 7.23 -0.54 -6.68
N CYS A 117 6.58 -1.46 -5.94
CA CYS A 117 5.49 -2.31 -6.46
C CYS A 117 4.16 -2.18 -5.70
N HIS A 118 4.18 -1.79 -4.43
CA HIS A 118 2.98 -1.71 -3.58
C HIS A 118 3.19 -0.80 -2.36
N SER A 119 2.11 -0.41 -1.67
CA SER A 119 2.20 0.49 -0.50
C SER A 119 2.91 -0.13 0.71
N THR A 120 3.41 0.73 1.61
CA THR A 120 3.97 0.34 2.93
C THR A 120 2.97 -0.40 3.83
N GLU A 121 1.66 -0.27 3.59
CA GLU A 121 0.64 -1.01 4.33
C GLU A 121 0.83 -2.51 4.26
N ILE A 122 1.27 -3.05 3.11
CA ILE A 122 1.56 -4.49 3.00
C ILE A 122 2.67 -4.85 3.99
N ILE A 123 3.78 -4.07 4.02
CA ILE A 123 4.90 -4.32 4.94
C ILE A 123 4.43 -4.36 6.39
N LYS A 124 3.61 -3.37 6.79
CA LYS A 124 3.11 -3.25 8.17
C LYS A 124 2.16 -4.37 8.59
N GLN A 125 1.46 -4.98 7.64
CA GLN A 125 0.54 -6.10 7.88
C GLN A 125 1.28 -7.44 8.01
N GLN A 126 2.49 -7.56 7.46
CA GLN A 126 3.26 -8.79 7.55
C GLN A 126 3.83 -8.95 8.96
N ARG A 127 3.33 -9.95 9.70
CA ARG A 127 3.89 -10.44 10.96
C ARG A 127 4.32 -11.89 10.78
N VAL A 128 5.46 -12.09 10.15
CA VAL A 128 6.01 -13.42 9.80
C VAL A 128 7.37 -13.62 10.46
N THR A 129 7.85 -14.86 10.55
CA THR A 129 9.15 -15.17 11.18
C THR A 129 10.32 -14.58 10.40
N ASP A 130 11.50 -14.48 11.03
CA ASP A 130 12.72 -13.98 10.37
C ASP A 130 13.07 -14.84 9.15
N ALA A 131 12.94 -16.17 9.25
CA ALA A 131 13.15 -17.09 8.13
C ALA A 131 12.14 -16.87 7.00
N ARG A 132 10.87 -16.57 7.33
CA ARG A 132 9.85 -16.31 6.33
C ARG A 132 10.10 -15.00 5.58
N TRP A 133 10.68 -14.00 6.23
CA TRP A 133 11.13 -12.78 5.55
C TRP A 133 12.21 -13.06 4.50
N ASP A 134 13.17 -13.94 4.79
CA ASP A 134 14.19 -14.36 3.81
C ASP A 134 13.57 -15.05 2.59
N ASP A 135 12.61 -15.95 2.83
CA ASP A 135 11.87 -16.63 1.76
C ASP A 135 11.06 -15.65 0.89
N LEU A 136 10.37 -14.69 1.53
CA LEU A 136 9.59 -13.67 0.82
C LEU A 136 10.50 -12.79 -0.04
N TRP A 137 11.64 -12.35 0.50
CA TRP A 137 12.63 -11.59 -0.27
C TRP A 137 13.07 -12.36 -1.51
N LYS A 138 13.51 -13.61 -1.33
CA LYS A 138 13.92 -14.48 -2.43
C LYS A 138 12.81 -14.65 -3.46
N TRP A 139 11.58 -14.88 -3.02
CA TRP A 139 10.42 -15.01 -3.90
C TRP A 139 10.12 -13.73 -4.68
N MET A 140 10.21 -12.55 -4.04
CA MET A 140 10.02 -11.28 -4.72
C MET A 140 11.07 -11.07 -5.83
N VAL A 141 12.34 -11.39 -5.55
CA VAL A 141 13.42 -11.28 -6.55
C VAL A 141 13.21 -12.29 -7.69
N GLU A 142 13.04 -13.57 -7.37
CA GLU A 142 13.05 -14.64 -8.38
C GLU A 142 11.74 -14.74 -9.17
N GLN A 143 10.59 -14.52 -8.53
CA GLN A 143 9.28 -14.80 -9.11
C GLN A 143 8.49 -13.54 -9.46
N GLN A 144 8.68 -12.45 -8.71
CA GLN A 144 8.00 -11.18 -8.99
C GLN A 144 8.88 -10.17 -9.74
N GLY A 145 10.17 -10.48 -9.94
CA GLY A 145 11.09 -9.62 -10.68
C GLY A 145 11.50 -8.35 -9.92
N MET A 146 11.49 -8.38 -8.59
CA MET A 146 12.05 -7.30 -7.79
C MET A 146 13.55 -7.17 -8.08
N ILE A 147 13.98 -5.98 -8.51
CA ILE A 147 15.40 -5.68 -8.69
C ILE A 147 16.07 -5.77 -7.32
N GLU A 148 17.02 -6.69 -7.20
CA GLU A 148 17.77 -6.88 -5.97
C GLU A 148 18.83 -5.78 -5.82
N PRO A 149 18.84 -5.03 -4.69
CA PRO A 149 19.86 -4.04 -4.41
C PRO A 149 21.20 -4.71 -4.10
N ASP A 150 22.26 -3.92 -3.90
CA ASP A 150 23.56 -4.45 -3.51
C ASP A 150 23.50 -5.18 -2.14
N PRO A 151 24.47 -6.08 -1.85
CA PRO A 151 24.42 -6.91 -0.65
C PRO A 151 24.38 -6.15 0.68
N GLU A 152 24.99 -4.96 0.75
CA GLU A 152 25.00 -4.13 1.95
C GLU A 152 23.61 -3.54 2.19
N THR A 153 23.03 -2.92 1.16
CA THR A 153 21.65 -2.40 1.20
C THR A 153 20.63 -3.48 1.52
N ARG A 154 20.74 -4.67 0.90
CA ARG A 154 19.88 -5.82 1.24
C ARG A 154 19.98 -6.19 2.72
N THR A 155 21.19 -6.19 3.27
CA THR A 155 21.41 -6.54 4.68
C THR A 155 20.73 -5.53 5.61
N THR A 156 20.86 -4.23 5.29
CA THR A 156 20.16 -3.14 6.00
C THR A 156 18.65 -3.35 5.99
N ILE A 157 18.06 -3.59 4.81
CA ILE A 157 16.61 -3.78 4.65
C ILE A 157 16.13 -5.04 5.40
N MET A 158 16.84 -6.15 5.29
CA MET A 158 16.48 -7.39 5.99
C MET A 158 16.59 -7.25 7.51
N SER A 159 17.61 -6.54 8.00
CA SER A 159 17.74 -6.24 9.43
C SER A 159 16.56 -5.39 9.92
N TYR A 160 16.19 -4.35 9.19
CA TYR A 160 15.06 -3.49 9.51
C TYR A 160 13.73 -4.25 9.52
N LEU A 161 13.43 -4.96 8.43
CA LEU A 161 12.17 -5.71 8.29
C LEU A 161 11.99 -6.75 9.40
N LYS A 162 13.04 -7.52 9.68
CA LYS A 162 13.00 -8.49 10.78
C LYS A 162 12.80 -7.76 12.10
N THR A 163 13.62 -6.75 12.41
CA THR A 163 13.58 -6.06 13.72
C THR A 163 12.18 -5.55 14.06
N HIS A 164 11.48 -4.97 13.09
CA HIS A 164 10.23 -4.25 13.34
C HIS A 164 8.94 -5.03 12.97
N PHE A 165 9.03 -6.02 12.08
CA PHE A 165 7.85 -6.71 11.53
C PHE A 165 7.95 -8.24 11.63
N SER A 166 8.93 -8.76 12.38
CA SER A 166 8.92 -10.19 12.70
C SER A 166 7.80 -10.54 13.69
N SER A 167 7.28 -11.76 13.59
CA SER A 167 6.40 -12.34 14.61
C SER A 167 7.17 -12.88 15.83
N GLU A 168 8.50 -12.87 15.79
CA GLU A 168 9.37 -13.41 16.83
C GLU A 168 9.80 -12.35 17.87
N ARG A 169 9.27 -11.13 17.74
CA ARG A 169 9.53 -9.98 18.62
C ARG A 169 8.26 -9.19 18.88
#